data_AF-A0A2W7PV59-F1
#
_entry.id   AF-A0A2W7PV59-F1
#
_cell.length_a   1.000
_cell.length_b   1.000
_cell.length_c   1.000
_cell.angle_alpha   90.00
_cell.angle_beta   90.00
_cell.angle_gamma   90.00
#
_symmetry.space_group_name_H-M   'P 1'
#
loop_
_entity.id
_entity.type
_entity.pdbx_description
1 polymer ?
#
loop_
_entity_poly.entity_id
_entity_poly.type
_entity_poly.pdbx_seq_one_letter_code
_entity_poly.pdbx_strand_id
1 'polypeptide(L)'
;MKNLTPAALDQRIAQLTDTLATTEAEVDALSLPAATGDAAAVEKLARATAVIAQLNSDRDILARARASAVNQIDREALEKAAADRAAAKGHAVASAKRLLDMARRADALGAEFAAIVEEMPTVEADLWRELRAAEIALSDGVIGRTRLVAYAIEAVKTAPNLPAFRARPCADIASVAWTVLIDADEQDI
;
A
#
# COMPACT_ATOMS: atom_id res chain seq x y z
N MET A 1 4.50 11.70 -29.42
CA MET A 1 3.45 10.87 -30.05
C MET A 1 2.25 10.83 -29.12
N LYS A 2 1.05 11.18 -29.58
CA LYS A 2 -0.17 11.03 -28.76
C LYS A 2 -0.38 9.53 -28.49
N ASN A 3 -0.37 9.11 -27.24
CA ASN A 3 -0.70 7.73 -26.88
C ASN A 3 -2.17 7.48 -27.28
N LEU A 4 -2.38 6.61 -28.27
CA LEU A 4 -3.71 6.16 -28.66
C LEU A 4 -4.25 5.26 -27.55
N THR A 5 -5.26 5.72 -26.83
CA THR A 5 -5.93 4.93 -25.80
C THR A 5 -6.86 3.89 -26.44
N PRO A 6 -7.17 2.78 -25.76
CA PRO A 6 -8.15 1.81 -26.26
C PRO A 6 -9.49 2.45 -26.66
N ALA A 7 -9.96 3.44 -25.88
CA ALA A 7 -11.17 4.19 -26.18
C ALA A 7 -11.08 5.02 -27.47
N ALA A 8 -9.92 5.64 -27.76
CA ALA A 8 -9.72 6.37 -29.00
C ALA A 8 -9.65 5.43 -30.22
N LEU A 9 -9.10 4.22 -30.05
CA LEU A 9 -9.10 3.18 -31.07
C LEU A 9 -10.50 2.64 -31.34
N ASP A 10 -11.31 2.42 -30.29
CA ASP A 10 -12.71 2.02 -30.40
C ASP A 10 -13.54 3.04 -31.19
N GLN A 11 -13.39 4.32 -30.87
CA GLN A 11 -14.07 5.39 -31.60
C GLN A 11 -13.67 5.39 -33.09
N ARG A 12 -12.39 5.14 -33.40
CA ARG A 12 -11.90 5.12 -34.78
C ARG A 12 -12.38 3.90 -35.56
N ILE A 13 -12.45 2.73 -34.91
CA ILE A 13 -13.02 1.51 -35.50
C ILE A 13 -14.51 1.71 -35.80
N ALA A 14 -15.26 2.35 -34.89
CA ALA A 14 -16.67 2.67 -35.12
C ALA A 14 -16.85 3.60 -36.33
N GLN A 15 -16.07 4.68 -36.42
CA GLN A 15 -16.08 5.59 -37.58
C GLN A 15 -15.77 4.88 -38.91
N LEU A 16 -14.78 3.97 -38.92
CA LEU A 16 -14.47 3.18 -40.11
C LEU A 16 -15.62 2.22 -40.46
N THR A 17 -16.32 1.68 -39.48
CA THR A 17 -17.46 0.79 -39.69
C THR A 17 -18.63 1.53 -40.33
N ASP A 18 -18.94 2.75 -39.87
CA ASP A 18 -19.97 3.60 -40.46
C ASP A 18 -19.63 4.02 -41.90
N THR A 19 -18.36 4.35 -42.14
CA THR A 19 -17.86 4.71 -43.47
C THR A 19 -17.94 3.51 -44.41
N LEU A 20 -17.54 2.33 -43.95
CA LEU A 20 -17.57 1.09 -44.72
C LEU A 20 -19.01 0.72 -45.09
N ALA A 21 -19.96 0.79 -44.16
CA ALA A 21 -21.37 0.56 -44.45
C ALA A 21 -21.94 1.53 -45.50
N THR A 22 -21.51 2.80 -45.46
CA THR A 22 -21.90 3.81 -46.44
C THR A 22 -21.32 3.48 -47.82
N THR A 23 -20.04 3.11 -47.90
CA THR A 23 -19.39 2.75 -49.18
C THR A 23 -19.94 1.44 -49.75
N GLU A 24 -20.31 0.47 -48.91
CA GLU A 24 -21.00 -0.76 -49.33
C GLU A 24 -22.35 -0.45 -49.97
N ALA A 25 -23.14 0.44 -49.37
CA ALA A 25 -24.41 0.88 -49.97
C ALA A 25 -24.21 1.62 -51.32
N GLU A 26 -23.11 2.36 -51.48
CA GLU A 26 -22.74 2.97 -52.76
C GLU A 26 -22.37 1.93 -53.82
N VAL A 27 -21.64 0.88 -53.44
CA VAL A 27 -21.33 -0.26 -54.33
C VAL A 27 -22.61 -0.94 -54.79
N ASP A 28 -23.55 -1.19 -53.89
CA ASP A 28 -24.84 -1.80 -54.22
C ASP A 28 -25.63 -0.95 -55.23
N ALA A 29 -25.67 0.38 -55.03
CA ALA A 29 -26.34 1.30 -55.94
C ALA A 29 -25.68 1.39 -57.35
N LEU A 30 -24.35 1.23 -57.42
CA LEU A 30 -23.58 1.30 -58.67
C LEU A 30 -23.49 -0.04 -59.41
N SER A 31 -23.84 -1.14 -58.77
CA SER A 31 -23.72 -2.50 -59.32
C SER A 31 -24.57 -2.72 -60.58
N LEU A 32 -25.83 -2.27 -60.58
CA LEU A 32 -26.75 -2.44 -61.71
C LEU A 32 -26.39 -1.56 -62.93
N PRO A 33 -26.12 -0.24 -62.79
CA PRO A 33 -25.69 0.59 -63.91
C PRO A 33 -24.35 0.14 -64.52
N ALA A 34 -23.40 -0.29 -63.69
CA ALA A 34 -22.13 -0.83 -64.16
C ALA A 34 -22.32 -2.12 -64.97
N ALA A 35 -23.22 -3.02 -64.53
CA ALA A 35 -23.55 -4.24 -65.27
C ALA A 35 -24.22 -3.97 -66.64
N THR A 36 -24.93 -2.84 -66.76
CA THR A 36 -25.53 -2.42 -68.04
C THR A 36 -24.56 -1.69 -68.98
N GLY A 37 -23.30 -1.53 -68.59
CA GLY A 37 -22.24 -0.98 -69.46
C GLY A 37 -22.03 0.53 -69.37
N ASP A 38 -22.55 1.20 -68.34
CA ASP A 38 -22.22 2.61 -68.07
C ASP A 38 -20.75 2.72 -67.59
N ALA A 39 -19.89 3.26 -68.45
CA ALA A 39 -18.46 3.41 -68.17
C ALA A 39 -18.18 4.25 -66.91
N ALA A 40 -19.00 5.27 -66.61
CA ALA A 40 -18.82 6.09 -65.42
C ALA A 40 -19.19 5.32 -64.14
N ALA A 41 -20.21 4.46 -64.21
CA ALA A 41 -20.59 3.59 -63.10
C ALA A 41 -19.53 2.51 -62.84
N VAL A 42 -18.95 1.92 -63.89
CA VAL A 42 -17.86 0.94 -63.78
C VAL A 42 -16.64 1.54 -63.08
N GLU A 43 -16.23 2.76 -63.45
CA GLU A 43 -15.08 3.43 -62.82
C GLU A 43 -15.35 3.74 -61.34
N LYS A 44 -16.54 4.25 -61.01
CA LYS A 44 -16.93 4.54 -59.62
C LYS A 44 -17.01 3.27 -58.77
N LEU A 45 -17.53 2.17 -59.32
CA LEU A 45 -17.60 0.88 -58.65
C LEU A 45 -16.20 0.33 -58.32
N ALA A 46 -15.26 0.43 -59.27
CA ALA A 46 -13.87 0.02 -59.06
C ALA A 46 -13.18 0.84 -57.95
N ARG A 47 -13.46 2.15 -57.89
CA ARG A 47 -12.94 3.02 -56.81
C ARG A 47 -13.55 2.67 -55.45
N ALA A 48 -14.87 2.49 -55.38
CA ALA A 48 -15.57 2.17 -54.13
C ALA A 48 -15.13 0.81 -53.56
N THR A 49 -14.94 -0.21 -54.42
CA THR A 49 -14.42 -1.51 -54.00
C THR A 49 -12.97 -1.44 -53.50
N ALA A 50 -12.11 -0.63 -54.14
CA ALA A 50 -10.76 -0.37 -53.65
C ALA A 50 -10.77 0.34 -52.27
N VAL A 51 -11.69 1.29 -52.07
CA VAL A 51 -11.88 1.97 -50.78
C VAL A 51 -12.34 0.99 -49.71
N ILE A 52 -13.28 0.08 -49.99
CA ILE A 52 -13.72 -0.96 -49.04
C ILE A 52 -12.55 -1.87 -48.63
N ALA A 53 -11.69 -2.27 -49.58
CA ALA A 53 -10.52 -3.09 -49.28
C ALA A 53 -9.55 -2.35 -48.33
N GLN A 54 -9.32 -1.06 -48.57
CA GLN A 54 -8.49 -0.23 -47.71
C GLN A 54 -9.11 -0.06 -46.31
N LEU A 55 -10.41 0.25 -46.23
CA LEU A 55 -11.12 0.44 -44.96
C LEU A 55 -11.12 -0.83 -44.10
N ASN A 56 -11.30 -2.01 -44.71
CA ASN A 56 -11.18 -3.29 -44.01
C ASN A 56 -9.76 -3.51 -43.47
N SER A 57 -8.73 -3.23 -44.29
CA SER A 57 -7.34 -3.35 -43.85
C SER A 57 -7.03 -2.43 -42.66
N ASP A 58 -7.47 -1.17 -42.74
CA ASP A 58 -7.29 -0.18 -41.67
C ASP A 58 -8.02 -0.60 -40.39
N ARG A 59 -9.25 -1.12 -40.52
CA ARG A 59 -10.02 -1.65 -39.38
C ARG A 59 -9.28 -2.79 -38.69
N ASP A 60 -8.72 -3.73 -39.46
CA ASP A 60 -8.00 -4.88 -38.91
C ASP A 60 -6.67 -4.48 -38.25
N ILE A 61 -5.99 -3.45 -38.78
CA ILE A 61 -4.81 -2.87 -38.14
C ILE A 61 -5.19 -2.22 -36.81
N LEU A 62 -6.27 -1.42 -36.77
CA LEU A 62 -6.73 -0.78 -35.55
C LEU A 62 -7.23 -1.78 -34.50
N ALA A 63 -7.89 -2.86 -34.91
CA ALA A 63 -8.32 -3.93 -34.01
C ALA A 63 -7.12 -4.63 -33.35
N ARG A 64 -6.06 -4.91 -34.12
CA ARG A 64 -4.80 -5.46 -33.58
C ARG A 64 -4.10 -4.47 -32.65
N ALA A 65 -4.04 -3.20 -33.04
CA ALA A 65 -3.46 -2.15 -32.20
C ALA A 65 -4.22 -2.01 -30.87
N ARG A 66 -5.55 -2.11 -30.90
CA ARG A 66 -6.40 -2.11 -29.71
C ARG A 66 -6.09 -3.28 -28.79
N ALA A 67 -6.05 -4.50 -29.33
CA ALA A 67 -5.72 -5.69 -28.54
C ALA A 67 -4.35 -5.56 -27.87
N SER A 68 -3.35 -5.06 -28.61
CA SER A 68 -2.02 -4.79 -28.06
C SER A 68 -2.04 -3.73 -26.95
N ALA A 69 -2.80 -2.64 -27.13
CA ALA A 69 -2.90 -1.57 -26.14
C ALA A 69 -3.57 -2.05 -24.85
N VAL A 70 -4.63 -2.86 -24.95
CA VAL A 70 -5.29 -3.46 -23.77
C VAL A 70 -4.32 -4.39 -23.03
N ASN A 71 -3.67 -5.31 -23.73
CA ASN A 71 -2.71 -6.23 -23.11
C ASN A 71 -1.54 -5.50 -22.42
N GLN A 72 -1.09 -4.39 -23.00
CA GLN A 72 -0.04 -3.57 -22.39
C GLN A 72 -0.52 -2.90 -21.10
N ILE A 73 -1.72 -2.32 -21.09
CA ILE A 73 -2.30 -1.70 -19.89
C ILE A 73 -2.47 -2.73 -18.78
N ASP A 74 -2.99 -3.92 -19.09
CA ASP A 74 -3.18 -4.98 -18.11
C ASP A 74 -1.84 -5.45 -17.52
N ARG A 75 -0.81 -5.58 -18.36
CA ARG A 75 0.54 -5.93 -17.92
C ARG A 75 1.14 -4.85 -17.02
N GLU A 76 1.06 -3.59 -17.40
CA GLU A 76 1.56 -2.46 -16.60
C GLU A 76 0.82 -2.38 -15.25
N ALA A 77 -0.49 -2.64 -15.23
CA ALA A 77 -1.29 -2.70 -14.01
C ALA A 77 -0.84 -3.84 -13.08
N LEU A 78 -0.57 -5.03 -13.63
CA LEU A 78 -0.05 -6.18 -12.87
C LEU A 78 1.35 -5.91 -12.31
N GLU A 79 2.25 -5.34 -13.12
CA GLU A 79 3.61 -4.98 -12.70
C GLU A 79 3.57 -3.92 -11.59
N LYS A 80 2.73 -2.89 -11.73
CA LYS A 80 2.53 -1.88 -10.69
C LYS A 80 1.96 -2.49 -9.40
N ALA A 81 0.95 -3.34 -9.50
CA ALA A 81 0.37 -4.01 -8.33
C ALA A 81 1.38 -4.95 -7.63
N ALA A 82 2.31 -5.55 -8.37
CA ALA A 82 3.41 -6.33 -7.79
C ALA A 82 4.40 -5.42 -7.04
N ALA A 83 4.80 -4.29 -7.64
CA ALA A 83 5.67 -3.30 -7.00
C ALA A 83 5.04 -2.70 -5.74
N ASP A 84 3.76 -2.32 -5.78
CA ASP A 84 3.02 -1.79 -4.64
C ASP A 84 2.94 -2.80 -3.50
N ARG A 85 2.71 -4.08 -3.81
CA ARG A 85 2.73 -5.17 -2.81
C ARG A 85 4.11 -5.36 -2.19
N ALA A 86 5.18 -5.31 -2.98
CA ALA A 86 6.56 -5.42 -2.49
C ALA A 86 6.91 -4.25 -1.55
N ALA A 87 6.57 -3.02 -1.94
CA ALA A 87 6.76 -1.84 -1.09
C ALA A 87 5.97 -1.95 0.23
N ALA A 88 4.70 -2.38 0.16
CA ALA A 88 3.89 -2.61 1.35
C ALA A 88 4.48 -3.68 2.29
N LYS A 89 5.00 -4.79 1.74
CA LYS A 89 5.73 -5.82 2.53
C LYS A 89 6.92 -5.17 3.25
N GLY A 90 7.75 -4.39 2.55
CA GLY A 90 8.89 -3.68 3.14
C GLY A 90 8.49 -2.74 4.28
N HIS A 91 7.43 -1.95 4.11
CA HIS A 91 6.91 -1.06 5.16
C HIS A 91 6.37 -1.83 6.37
N ALA A 92 5.69 -2.96 6.15
CA ALA A 92 5.19 -3.81 7.22
C ALA A 92 6.33 -4.39 8.05
N VAL A 93 7.37 -4.92 7.40
CA VAL A 93 8.57 -5.46 8.06
C VAL A 93 9.29 -4.37 8.86
N ALA A 94 9.50 -3.19 8.28
CA ALA A 94 10.14 -2.07 8.98
C ALA A 94 9.35 -1.63 10.22
N SER A 95 8.03 -1.58 10.11
CA SER A 95 7.14 -1.24 11.23
C SER A 95 7.16 -2.31 12.32
N ALA A 96 7.18 -3.59 11.95
CA ALA A 96 7.30 -4.71 12.88
C ALA A 96 8.63 -4.66 13.63
N LYS A 97 9.76 -4.43 12.94
CA LYS A 97 11.08 -4.26 13.56
C LYS A 97 11.10 -3.10 14.56
N ARG A 98 10.51 -1.96 14.21
CA ARG A 98 10.39 -0.80 15.10
C ARG A 98 9.53 -1.09 16.33
N LEU A 99 8.41 -1.80 16.15
CA LEU A 99 7.55 -2.19 17.25
C LEU A 99 8.26 -3.15 18.21
N LEU A 100 9.02 -4.12 17.68
CA LEU A 100 9.82 -5.03 18.48
C LEU A 100 10.92 -4.30 19.26
N ASP A 101 11.60 -3.34 18.65
CA ASP A 101 12.59 -2.50 19.35
C ASP A 101 11.94 -1.69 20.49
N MET A 102 10.80 -1.06 20.22
CA MET A 102 10.03 -0.35 21.25
C MET A 102 9.61 -1.26 22.39
N ALA A 103 9.20 -2.49 22.09
CA ALA A 103 8.84 -3.48 23.09
C ALA A 103 10.04 -3.90 23.94
N ARG A 104 11.19 -4.21 23.33
CA ARG A 104 12.44 -4.53 24.05
C ARG A 104 12.89 -3.39 24.97
N ARG A 105 12.77 -2.15 24.51
CA ARG A 105 13.06 -0.96 25.32
C ARG A 105 12.11 -0.84 26.50
N ALA A 106 10.82 -1.14 26.32
CA ALA A 106 9.86 -1.16 27.42
C ALA A 106 10.18 -2.24 28.45
N ASP A 107 10.59 -3.44 28.02
CA ASP A 107 11.01 -4.51 28.93
C ASP A 107 12.27 -4.12 29.71
N ALA A 108 13.25 -3.50 29.04
CA ALA A 108 14.46 -2.99 29.68
C ALA A 108 14.15 -1.93 30.75
N LEU A 109 13.27 -0.96 30.44
CA LEU A 109 12.81 0.03 31.41
C LEU A 109 12.05 -0.62 32.57
N GLY A 110 11.27 -1.66 32.31
CA GLY A 110 10.57 -2.42 33.34
C GLY A 110 11.54 -3.12 34.31
N ALA A 111 12.60 -3.73 33.78
CA ALA A 111 13.65 -4.36 34.57
C ALA A 111 14.45 -3.33 35.39
N GLU A 112 14.81 -2.20 34.78
CA GLU A 112 15.49 -1.10 35.46
C GLU A 112 14.63 -0.52 36.59
N PHE A 113 13.34 -0.27 36.32
CA PHE A 113 12.40 0.20 37.32
C PHE A 113 12.23 -0.79 38.48
N ALA A 114 12.17 -2.09 38.18
CA ALA A 114 12.09 -3.13 39.21
C ALA A 114 13.32 -3.11 40.13
N ALA A 115 14.53 -2.99 39.55
CA ALA A 115 15.77 -2.89 40.32
C ALA A 115 15.80 -1.64 41.22
N ILE A 116 15.40 -0.48 40.68
CA ILE A 116 15.31 0.78 41.45
C ILE A 116 14.32 0.62 42.62
N VAL A 117 13.14 0.07 42.36
CA VAL A 117 12.09 -0.12 43.36
C VAL A 117 12.51 -1.08 44.47
N GLU A 118 13.34 -2.08 44.17
CA GLU A 118 13.92 -3.01 45.15
C GLU A 118 15.00 -2.33 46.02
N GLU A 119 15.82 -1.45 45.45
CA GLU A 119 16.91 -0.77 46.15
C GLU A 119 16.43 0.40 47.04
N MET A 120 15.42 1.14 46.58
CA MET A 120 14.91 2.36 47.24
C MET A 120 14.60 2.20 48.74
N PRO A 121 13.93 1.13 49.23
CA PRO A 121 13.66 0.96 50.66
C PRO A 121 14.91 0.81 51.51
N THR A 122 15.95 0.16 50.96
CA THR A 122 17.24 -0.03 51.64
C THR A 122 17.96 1.30 51.80
N VAL A 123 18.03 2.08 50.73
CA VAL A 123 18.62 3.43 50.74
C VAL A 123 17.81 4.37 51.66
N GLU A 124 16.48 4.29 51.65
CA GLU A 124 15.61 5.06 52.55
C GLU A 124 15.90 4.70 54.03
N ALA A 125 16.06 3.41 54.35
CA ALA A 125 16.38 2.96 55.71
C ALA A 125 17.78 3.42 56.18
N ASP A 126 18.78 3.33 55.31
CA ASP A 126 20.13 3.81 55.61
C ASP A 126 20.15 5.33 55.84
N LEU A 127 19.47 6.10 54.98
CA LEU A 127 19.31 7.55 55.17
C LEU A 127 18.69 7.88 56.53
N TRP A 128 17.64 7.15 56.93
CA TRP A 128 17.02 7.32 58.24
C TRP A 128 17.95 7.00 59.41
N ARG A 129 18.81 5.99 59.27
CA ARG A 129 19.81 5.65 60.28
C ARG A 129 20.80 6.80 60.46
N GLU A 130 21.36 7.31 59.36
CA GLU A 130 22.36 8.38 59.40
C GLU A 130 21.79 9.71 59.91
N LEU A 131 20.57 10.07 59.50
CA LEU A 131 19.89 11.30 59.98
C LEU A 131 19.64 11.28 61.48
N ARG A 132 19.31 10.12 62.05
CA ARG A 132 19.17 9.96 63.52
C ARG A 132 20.50 10.08 64.23
N ALA A 133 21.55 9.45 63.70
CA ALA A 133 22.89 9.53 64.27
C ALA A 133 23.46 10.96 64.24
N ALA A 134 23.08 11.75 63.24
CA ALA A 134 23.50 13.14 63.07
C ALA A 134 22.63 14.17 63.85
N GLU A 135 21.60 13.73 64.58
CA GLU A 135 20.67 14.60 65.34
C GLU A 135 20.02 15.72 64.49
N ILE A 136 19.86 15.50 63.18
CA ILE A 136 19.30 16.50 62.27
C ILE A 136 17.78 16.54 62.42
N ALA A 137 17.25 17.72 62.80
CA ALA A 137 15.82 17.96 62.85
C ALA A 137 15.21 18.02 61.44
N LEU A 138 14.14 17.27 61.23
CA LEU A 138 13.54 17.01 59.93
C LEU A 138 12.19 17.74 59.78
N SER A 139 12.02 18.61 58.76
CA SER A 139 10.82 19.43 58.47
C SER A 139 9.51 18.65 58.19
N ASP A 140 8.30 19.10 58.55
CA ASP A 140 7.05 18.29 58.56
C ASP A 140 6.51 17.67 57.24
N GLY A 141 7.27 17.60 56.14
CA GLY A 141 6.86 16.91 54.91
C GLY A 141 6.74 15.38 55.08
N VAL A 142 5.54 14.89 55.40
CA VAL A 142 5.23 13.45 55.57
C VAL A 142 5.26 12.68 54.23
N ILE A 143 4.90 13.34 53.12
CA ILE A 143 4.89 12.76 51.78
C ILE A 143 6.30 12.88 51.19
N GLY A 144 7.04 11.76 51.17
CA GLY A 144 8.45 11.70 50.78
C GLY A 144 9.38 11.08 51.83
N ARG A 145 8.85 10.77 53.04
CA ARG A 145 9.61 10.24 54.18
C ARG A 145 9.45 8.76 54.44
N THR A 146 8.34 8.20 53.97
CA THR A 146 8.03 6.78 54.03
C THR A 146 7.25 6.45 52.76
N ARG A 147 7.62 5.37 52.08
CA ARG A 147 6.91 4.84 50.90
C ARG A 147 7.12 5.62 49.59
N LEU A 148 8.30 6.19 49.38
CA LEU A 148 8.69 6.76 48.07
C LEU A 148 8.48 5.75 46.92
N VAL A 149 8.77 4.47 47.20
CA VAL A 149 8.47 3.35 46.30
C VAL A 149 6.99 3.26 45.92
N ALA A 150 6.06 3.46 46.86
CA ALA A 150 4.64 3.40 46.56
C ALA A 150 4.22 4.54 45.61
N TYR A 151 4.78 5.73 45.78
CA TYR A 151 4.55 6.85 44.85
C TYR A 151 5.13 6.58 43.46
N ALA A 152 6.34 6.03 43.37
CA ALA A 152 6.96 5.66 42.10
C ALA A 152 6.13 4.60 41.36
N ILE A 153 5.66 3.58 42.07
CA ILE A 153 4.77 2.53 41.52
C ILE A 153 3.43 3.13 41.07
N GLU A 154 2.80 4.00 41.87
CA GLU A 154 1.53 4.63 41.49
C GLU A 154 1.69 5.59 40.29
N ALA A 155 2.82 6.29 40.16
CA ALA A 155 3.13 7.10 38.99
C ALA A 155 3.24 6.25 37.71
N VAL A 156 3.90 5.09 37.78
CA VAL A 156 3.98 4.14 36.65
C VAL A 156 2.63 3.47 36.36
N LYS A 157 1.84 3.13 37.39
CA LYS A 157 0.50 2.54 37.24
C LYS A 157 -0.54 3.51 36.69
N THR A 158 -0.38 4.81 36.91
CA THR A 158 -1.29 5.85 36.39
C THR A 158 -0.86 6.41 35.04
N ALA A 159 0.39 6.21 34.63
CA ALA A 159 0.84 6.45 33.26
C ALA A 159 -0.08 5.83 32.18
N PRO A 160 -0.63 4.60 32.36
CA PRO A 160 -1.61 4.01 31.46
C PRO A 160 -3.08 4.47 31.64
N ASN A 161 -3.40 5.52 32.40
CA ASN A 161 -4.73 6.17 32.31
C ASN A 161 -4.92 6.96 30.99
N LEU A 162 -4.09 6.68 29.98
CA LEU A 162 -4.39 6.78 28.56
C LEU A 162 -4.83 5.39 28.03
N PRO A 163 -5.95 5.28 27.29
CA PRO A 163 -6.90 4.15 27.28
C PRO A 163 -6.47 2.73 26.81
N ALA A 164 -5.19 2.31 26.80
CA ALA A 164 -4.81 1.11 26.02
C ALA A 164 -3.73 0.16 26.58
N PHE A 165 -3.53 0.02 27.90
CA PHE A 165 -2.55 -0.95 28.43
C PHE A 165 -3.21 -2.13 29.17
N ARG A 166 -3.11 -3.34 28.59
CA ARG A 166 -3.50 -4.63 29.21
C ARG A 166 -2.28 -5.52 29.47
N ALA A 167 -2.38 -6.32 30.54
CA ALA A 167 -1.30 -7.04 31.22
C ALA A 167 -0.81 -8.35 30.56
N ARG A 168 -0.10 -8.24 29.44
CA ARG A 168 0.88 -9.24 28.96
C ARG A 168 2.13 -8.47 28.50
N PRO A 169 3.35 -9.02 28.64
CA PRO A 169 4.54 -8.38 28.09
C PRO A 169 4.30 -8.06 26.62
N CYS A 170 4.39 -6.77 26.25
CA CYS A 170 4.09 -6.33 24.89
C CYS A 170 5.01 -7.00 23.85
N ALA A 171 6.23 -7.36 24.27
CA ALA A 171 7.17 -8.12 23.45
C ALA A 171 6.68 -9.54 23.15
N ASP A 172 6.05 -10.24 24.10
CA ASP A 172 5.50 -11.59 23.86
C ASP A 172 4.31 -11.55 22.90
N ILE A 173 3.43 -10.55 23.04
CA ILE A 173 2.31 -10.35 22.10
C ILE A 173 2.84 -10.00 20.70
N ALA A 174 3.80 -9.07 20.61
CA ALA A 174 4.36 -8.63 19.34
C ALA A 174 5.18 -9.73 18.65
N SER A 175 5.96 -10.51 19.41
CA SER A 175 6.66 -11.71 18.94
C SER A 175 5.67 -12.68 18.29
N VAL A 176 4.68 -13.16 19.04
CA VAL A 176 3.70 -14.13 18.52
C VAL A 176 2.92 -13.59 17.31
N ALA A 177 2.61 -12.30 17.27
CA ALA A 177 1.85 -11.70 16.18
C ALA A 177 2.64 -11.49 14.88
N TRP A 178 3.96 -11.24 14.97
CA TRP A 178 4.74 -10.74 13.84
C TRP A 178 5.92 -11.63 13.42
N THR A 179 6.22 -12.70 14.15
CA THR A 179 7.29 -13.66 13.80
C THR A 179 7.14 -14.20 12.37
N VAL A 180 5.93 -14.47 11.89
CA VAL A 180 5.70 -14.94 10.51
C VAL A 180 6.19 -13.95 9.44
N LEU A 181 6.13 -12.65 9.70
CA LEU A 181 6.63 -11.63 8.77
C LEU A 181 8.14 -11.41 8.90
N ILE A 182 8.70 -11.62 10.09
CA ILE A 182 10.13 -11.46 10.37
C ILE A 182 10.89 -12.65 9.76
N ASP A 183 10.42 -13.88 9.97
CA ASP A 183 11.04 -15.11 9.46
C ASP A 183 10.98 -15.19 7.92
N ALA A 184 9.94 -14.64 7.30
CA ALA A 184 9.79 -14.58 5.84
C ALA A 184 10.67 -13.52 5.15
N ASP A 185 11.30 -12.60 5.90
CA ASP A 185 12.33 -11.67 5.41
C ASP A 185 13.71 -12.34 5.44
N GLU A 186 13.96 -13.23 6.41
CA GLU A 186 15.23 -13.92 6.60
C GLU A 186 15.44 -15.11 5.63
N GLN A 187 14.37 -15.65 5.03
CA GLN A 187 14.42 -16.77 4.08
C GLN A 187 14.50 -16.35 2.60
N ASP A 188 14.32 -15.06 2.28
CA ASP A 188 14.34 -14.50 0.92
C ASP A 188 15.71 -13.87 0.53
N ILE A 189 16.77 -14.12 1.31
CA ILE A 189 18.18 -13.69 1.07
C ILE A 189 19.05 -14.90 0.76
#